data_AF-A0AAP2DYB8-F1
#
_entry.id   AF-A0AAP2DYB8-F1
#
_cell.length_a   1.000
_cell.length_b   1.000
_cell.length_c   1.000
_cell.angle_alpha   90.00
_cell.angle_beta   90.00
_cell.angle_gamma   90.00
#
_symmetry.space_group_name_H-M   'P 1'
#
loop_
_entity.id
_entity.type
_entity.pdbx_description
1 polymer ?
#
loop_
_entity_poly.entity_id
_entity_poly.type
_entity_poly.pdbx_seq_one_letter_code
_entity_poly.pdbx_strand_id
1 'polypeptide(L)'
;MKRYVTIRFRFLLALLLLTATLQVEAQVKAERSVSKKVMVAPKRALKETGPVIKTLPGNQTPPSQQPSTPQNPSTQPPPPTQPQGQPTVPSKERRGPANIPFFLTSQIDADREFNAPDVLHVFNTVYRDANMQAGYYYFLPASYNLSWTSGTGKYDFNATYSAANANGRGETTVTAILKPKTGSRELKFVRELVEGNINGKPEASYGVTDLIAMPMAQAPEIAFSNLGQFGVETKDISIRAPSDLMDPIYISFTTGRIDDLMGMFFNNIGLYGDVIVYPAGEGMPASIRIPFNLKIDDAGTFGRFELLPENWRTGWQNKTDFPVVLTHFNVLKKEPTGNFKIYTWQTGDPEVPEQARVKFDASRVPAWIDQDAGVVKMWMDYTVKPCVACNNTVKEKIIKGTSGSRVRNIDVTILTPLEFTAGQMLKVRIRSFQADPNGLSKADLPTLTITKDNTTMSGGQLFVPDGATPDFEYMLQVFMPDGTRYESDQWKKASDLDIVVGTSQVKEMISHFK
;
A
#
# COMPACT_ATOMS: atom_id res chain seq x y z
N MET A 1 -51.43 -24.33 23.31
CA MET A 1 -50.12 -23.67 23.51
C MET A 1 -49.38 -23.31 22.22
N LYS A 2 -49.27 -24.18 21.19
CA LYS A 2 -48.50 -23.88 19.96
C LYS A 2 -48.94 -22.63 19.16
N ARG A 3 -50.23 -22.28 19.16
CA ARG A 3 -50.73 -21.05 18.47
C ARG A 3 -50.38 -19.74 19.21
N TYR A 4 -50.20 -19.77 20.53
CA TYR A 4 -49.86 -18.57 21.32
C TYR A 4 -48.39 -18.17 21.18
N VAL A 5 -47.48 -19.13 20.99
CA VAL A 5 -46.04 -18.87 20.79
C VAL A 5 -45.76 -18.23 19.43
N THR A 6 -46.49 -18.66 18.39
CA THR A 6 -46.30 -18.14 17.03
C THR A 6 -46.73 -16.66 16.89
N ILE A 7 -47.77 -16.25 17.62
CA ILE A 7 -48.26 -14.86 17.60
C ILE A 7 -47.28 -13.94 18.33
N ARG A 8 -46.74 -14.35 19.49
CA ARG A 8 -45.73 -13.55 20.21
C ARG A 8 -44.45 -13.36 19.42
N PHE A 9 -43.99 -14.38 18.69
CA PHE A 9 -42.77 -14.27 17.89
C PHE A 9 -42.91 -13.30 16.71
N ARG A 10 -44.07 -13.31 16.03
CA ARG A 10 -44.35 -12.35 14.95
C ARG A 10 -44.47 -10.91 15.46
N PHE A 11 -45.04 -10.72 16.65
CA PHE A 11 -45.15 -9.40 17.27
C PHE A 11 -43.78 -8.84 17.69
N LEU A 12 -42.90 -9.70 18.23
CA LEU A 12 -41.54 -9.30 18.61
C LEU A 12 -40.69 -8.93 17.39
N LEU A 13 -40.81 -9.70 16.29
CA LEU A 13 -40.09 -9.43 15.05
C LEU A 13 -40.57 -8.14 14.37
N ALA A 14 -41.88 -7.87 14.38
CA ALA A 14 -42.43 -6.63 13.87
C ALA A 14 -41.97 -5.41 14.69
N LEU A 15 -41.88 -5.56 16.02
CA LEU A 15 -41.40 -4.49 16.90
C LEU A 15 -39.91 -4.19 16.66
N LEU A 16 -39.08 -5.22 16.44
CA LEU A 16 -37.66 -5.09 16.12
C LEU A 16 -37.42 -4.43 14.75
N LEU A 17 -38.25 -4.75 13.75
CA LEU A 17 -38.17 -4.10 12.44
C LEU A 17 -38.59 -2.61 12.53
N LEU A 18 -39.60 -2.30 13.33
CA LEU A 18 -40.06 -0.92 13.50
C LEU A 18 -39.00 -0.04 14.21
N THR A 19 -38.33 -0.57 15.23
CA THR A 19 -37.25 0.18 15.91
C THR A 19 -36.02 0.37 15.03
N ALA A 20 -35.64 -0.63 14.22
CA ALA A 20 -34.54 -0.49 13.26
C ALA A 20 -34.83 0.61 12.22
N THR A 21 -36.07 0.69 11.73
CA THR A 21 -36.47 1.69 10.72
C THR A 21 -36.45 3.11 11.28
N LEU A 22 -36.93 3.30 12.52
CA LEU A 22 -36.92 4.60 13.20
C LEU A 22 -35.49 5.09 13.50
N GLN A 23 -34.56 4.17 13.76
CA GLN A 23 -33.16 4.52 14.06
C GLN A 23 -32.40 4.98 12.80
N VAL A 24 -32.71 4.40 11.64
CA VAL A 24 -32.17 4.83 10.34
C VAL A 24 -32.70 6.21 9.95
N GLU A 25 -34.00 6.48 10.12
CA GLU A 25 -34.57 7.81 9.84
C GLU A 25 -33.97 8.90 10.75
N ALA A 26 -33.69 8.58 12.02
CA ALA A 26 -33.04 9.51 12.94
C ALA A 26 -31.61 9.87 12.52
N GLN A 27 -30.82 8.90 12.03
CA GLN A 27 -29.47 9.17 11.51
C GLN A 27 -29.49 10.03 10.24
N VAL A 28 -30.38 9.73 9.28
CA VAL A 28 -30.49 10.50 8.03
C VAL A 28 -30.93 11.95 8.30
N LYS A 29 -31.75 12.18 9.33
CA LYS A 29 -32.19 13.52 9.74
C LYS A 29 -31.09 14.32 10.44
N ALA A 30 -30.19 13.65 11.16
CA ALA A 30 -29.02 14.28 11.80
C ALA A 30 -27.99 14.74 10.76
N GLU A 31 -27.74 13.95 9.72
CA GLU A 31 -26.77 14.31 8.66
C GLU A 31 -27.22 15.49 7.80
N ARG A 32 -28.54 15.62 7.55
CA ARG A 32 -29.10 16.78 6.82
C ARG A 32 -29.00 18.10 7.60
N SER A 33 -28.79 18.07 8.91
CA SER A 33 -28.67 19.27 9.75
C SER A 33 -27.29 19.92 9.72
N VAL A 34 -26.24 19.22 9.28
CA VAL A 34 -24.85 19.70 9.37
C VAL A 34 -24.41 20.46 8.10
N SER A 35 -25.12 20.32 6.99
CA SER A 35 -24.72 20.89 5.68
C SER A 35 -25.09 22.37 5.44
N LYS A 36 -25.68 23.07 6.43
CA LYS A 36 -26.04 24.50 6.31
C LYS A 36 -25.36 25.38 7.36
N LYS A 37 -24.04 25.54 7.28
CA LYS A 37 -23.35 26.74 7.79
C LYS A 37 -22.25 27.17 6.83
N VAL A 38 -22.56 28.22 6.08
CA VAL A 38 -21.66 29.02 5.25
C VAL A 38 -20.78 29.88 6.17
N MET A 39 -19.49 29.99 5.89
CA MET A 39 -18.72 31.15 6.34
C MET A 39 -17.67 31.61 5.32
N VAL A 40 -17.96 32.82 4.85
CA VAL A 40 -17.22 33.87 4.14
C VAL A 40 -15.69 33.87 4.29
N ALA A 41 -15.01 34.10 3.16
CA ALA A 41 -13.58 34.28 2.99
C ALA A 41 -13.06 35.68 3.40
N PRO A 42 -11.75 35.82 3.66
CA PRO A 42 -11.03 37.05 3.36
C PRO A 42 -9.91 36.84 2.33
N LYS A 43 -9.85 37.77 1.37
CA LYS A 43 -8.74 37.96 0.42
C LYS A 43 -7.45 38.32 1.14
N ARG A 44 -6.33 37.70 0.77
CA ARG A 44 -5.01 38.35 0.76
C ARG A 44 -4.11 37.73 -0.31
N ALA A 45 -3.52 38.61 -1.12
CA ALA A 45 -2.56 38.29 -2.15
C ALA A 45 -1.16 38.14 -1.56
N LEU A 46 -0.39 37.18 -2.06
CA LEU A 46 1.07 37.24 -2.16
C LEU A 46 1.52 36.31 -3.30
N LYS A 47 2.31 36.88 -4.20
CA LYS A 47 3.02 36.25 -5.31
C LYS A 47 4.10 35.32 -4.76
N GLU A 48 4.26 34.15 -5.35
CA GLU A 48 5.56 33.57 -5.68
C GLU A 48 5.41 32.46 -6.72
N THR A 49 6.39 32.39 -7.61
CA THR A 49 6.36 31.76 -8.94
C THR A 49 6.88 30.33 -8.92
N GLY A 50 6.09 29.40 -9.47
CA GLY A 50 6.46 28.02 -9.83
C GLY A 50 5.89 27.66 -11.22
N PRO A 51 6.35 26.56 -11.85
CA PRO A 51 6.59 26.46 -13.29
C PRO A 51 5.33 26.41 -14.18
N VAL A 52 5.57 26.89 -15.40
CA VAL A 52 4.63 27.30 -16.44
C VAL A 52 3.86 26.12 -17.06
N ILE A 53 2.53 26.19 -16.97
CA ILE A 53 1.58 25.43 -17.79
C ILE A 53 1.63 26.01 -19.22
N LYS A 54 2.12 25.24 -20.19
CA LYS A 54 2.01 25.58 -21.61
C LYS A 54 0.63 25.20 -22.13
N THR A 55 -0.16 26.20 -22.49
CA THR A 55 -1.29 26.10 -23.42
C THR A 55 -0.77 26.28 -24.85
N LEU A 56 -1.15 25.37 -25.75
CA LEU A 56 -0.92 25.50 -27.20
C LEU A 56 -2.21 25.96 -27.89
N PRO A 57 -2.16 27.02 -28.72
CA PRO A 57 -3.28 27.44 -29.56
C PRO A 57 -3.18 26.87 -30.99
N GLY A 58 -4.36 26.62 -31.58
CA GLY A 58 -4.77 27.19 -32.87
C GLY A 58 -4.13 26.70 -34.18
N ASN A 59 -4.93 25.93 -34.94
CA ASN A 59 -4.97 25.77 -36.39
C ASN A 59 -4.32 26.89 -37.23
N GLN A 60 -3.44 26.51 -38.17
CA GLN A 60 -3.22 27.20 -39.44
C GLN A 60 -2.91 26.21 -40.57
N THR A 61 -3.59 26.40 -41.70
CA THR A 61 -3.31 25.83 -43.03
C THR A 61 -3.33 27.01 -44.03
N PRO A 62 -2.94 26.86 -45.30
CA PRO A 62 -1.64 26.56 -45.93
C PRO A 62 -1.12 27.78 -46.74
N PRO A 63 -0.04 27.65 -47.55
CA PRO A 63 -0.18 27.96 -48.99
C PRO A 63 0.62 26.96 -49.86
N SER A 64 0.08 26.43 -50.96
CA SER A 64 -0.19 27.03 -52.28
C SER A 64 0.87 26.58 -53.30
N GLN A 65 0.35 26.09 -54.42
CA GLN A 65 1.05 25.51 -55.56
C GLN A 65 1.71 26.60 -56.42
N GLN A 66 2.80 26.24 -57.10
CA GLN A 66 3.34 26.97 -58.25
C GLN A 66 3.69 26.00 -59.39
N PRO A 67 3.79 26.49 -60.63
CA PRO A 67 3.29 25.79 -61.82
C PRO A 67 4.35 25.01 -62.59
N SER A 68 3.82 24.17 -63.47
CA SER A 68 4.44 23.32 -64.48
C SER A 68 5.45 24.00 -65.42
N THR A 69 6.38 23.18 -65.92
CA THR A 69 7.11 23.41 -67.18
C THR A 69 6.90 22.19 -68.09
N PRO A 70 6.58 22.36 -69.39
CA PRO A 70 6.31 21.23 -70.29
C PRO A 70 7.61 20.74 -70.94
N GLN A 71 7.88 19.43 -70.88
CA GLN A 71 8.89 18.80 -71.71
C GLN A 71 8.25 17.78 -72.66
N ASN A 72 8.70 17.89 -73.91
CA ASN A 72 8.27 17.18 -75.11
C ASN A 72 8.50 15.65 -75.05
N PRO A 73 7.81 14.86 -75.90
CA PRO A 73 7.85 13.40 -75.87
C PRO A 73 9.10 12.87 -76.56
N SER A 74 10.02 12.29 -75.77
CA SER A 74 11.07 11.40 -76.28
C SER A 74 10.57 9.96 -76.21
N THR A 75 10.43 9.33 -77.37
CA THR A 75 10.19 7.89 -77.56
C THR A 75 11.19 7.05 -76.77
N GLN A 76 10.75 6.49 -75.64
CA GLN A 76 11.45 5.42 -74.94
C GLN A 76 10.92 4.04 -75.41
N PRO A 77 11.79 3.04 -75.62
CA PRO A 77 11.39 1.66 -75.86
C PRO A 77 10.60 1.12 -74.66
N PRO A 78 9.70 0.12 -74.85
CA PRO A 78 8.96 -0.47 -73.74
C PRO A 78 9.93 -0.93 -72.64
N PRO A 79 9.65 -0.65 -71.36
CA PRO A 79 10.51 -1.06 -70.27
C PRO A 79 10.60 -2.59 -70.26
N PRO A 80 11.77 -3.16 -69.97
CA PRO A 80 11.89 -4.59 -69.77
C PRO A 80 10.92 -4.99 -68.66
N THR A 81 10.13 -6.03 -68.92
CA THR A 81 9.22 -6.67 -67.96
C THR A 81 9.92 -6.78 -66.61
N GLN A 82 9.48 -5.96 -65.65
CA GLN A 82 10.01 -6.05 -64.29
C GLN A 82 9.81 -7.50 -63.82
N PRO A 83 10.86 -8.16 -63.29
CA PRO A 83 10.66 -9.46 -62.66
C PRO A 83 9.57 -9.29 -61.61
N GLN A 84 8.52 -10.11 -61.74
CA GLN A 84 7.41 -10.18 -60.79
C GLN A 84 7.99 -10.10 -59.38
N GLY A 85 7.64 -9.03 -58.66
CA GLY A 85 8.21 -8.72 -57.36
C GLY A 85 8.22 -9.97 -56.50
N GLN A 86 9.41 -10.34 -56.00
CA GLN A 86 9.52 -11.37 -54.98
C GLN A 86 8.49 -11.06 -53.89
N PRO A 87 7.67 -12.04 -53.46
CA PRO A 87 6.73 -11.81 -52.39
C PRO A 87 7.50 -11.24 -51.21
N THR A 88 7.25 -9.97 -50.88
CA THR A 88 7.86 -9.33 -49.72
C THR A 88 7.45 -10.14 -48.51
N VAL A 89 8.42 -10.85 -47.92
CA VAL A 89 8.20 -11.60 -46.69
C VAL A 89 7.61 -10.62 -45.69
N PRO A 90 6.41 -10.87 -45.16
CA PRO A 90 5.77 -9.94 -44.26
C PRO A 90 6.65 -9.69 -43.02
N SER A 91 6.89 -8.43 -42.67
CA SER A 91 7.78 -8.05 -41.57
C SER A 91 7.26 -8.60 -40.24
N LYS A 92 8.12 -9.26 -39.45
CA LYS A 92 7.81 -9.70 -38.08
C LYS A 92 8.15 -8.65 -37.02
N GLU A 93 8.42 -7.41 -37.44
CA GLU A 93 8.75 -6.32 -36.53
C GLU A 93 7.55 -5.90 -35.68
N ARG A 94 7.82 -5.66 -34.40
CA ARG A 94 6.83 -5.19 -33.42
C ARG A 94 6.37 -3.78 -33.75
N ARG A 95 5.08 -3.52 -33.63
CA ARG A 95 4.50 -2.18 -33.81
C ARG A 95 3.84 -1.64 -32.54
N GLY A 96 3.90 -2.38 -31.44
CA GLY A 96 3.26 -1.99 -30.18
C GLY A 96 1.86 -2.61 -30.05
N PRO A 97 1.23 -2.52 -28.87
CA PRO A 97 -0.10 -3.06 -28.67
C PRO A 97 -1.12 -2.30 -29.53
N ALA A 98 -2.12 -3.01 -30.01
CA ALA A 98 -3.35 -2.46 -30.54
C ALA A 98 -4.52 -2.79 -29.61
N ASN A 99 -5.58 -1.99 -29.66
CA ASN A 99 -6.81 -2.24 -28.90
C ASN A 99 -7.64 -3.41 -29.48
N ILE A 100 -7.01 -4.58 -29.55
CA ILE A 100 -7.57 -5.84 -30.02
C ILE A 100 -7.46 -6.80 -28.82
N PRO A 101 -8.50 -6.83 -27.97
CA PRO A 101 -8.45 -7.53 -26.69
C PRO A 101 -8.70 -9.04 -26.83
N PHE A 102 -7.99 -9.81 -26.01
CA PHE A 102 -8.20 -11.23 -25.75
C PHE A 102 -8.62 -11.41 -24.30
N PHE A 103 -9.81 -11.95 -24.07
CA PHE A 103 -10.33 -12.22 -22.74
C PHE A 103 -9.85 -13.59 -22.24
N LEU A 104 -9.04 -13.62 -21.18
CA LEU A 104 -8.36 -14.81 -20.71
C LEU A 104 -9.32 -15.84 -20.10
N THR A 105 -10.27 -15.40 -19.27
CA THR A 105 -11.24 -16.31 -18.63
C THR A 105 -12.20 -16.97 -19.61
N SER A 106 -12.30 -16.49 -20.85
CA SER A 106 -13.13 -17.16 -21.88
C SER A 106 -12.64 -18.57 -22.24
N GLN A 107 -11.41 -18.92 -21.86
CA GLN A 107 -10.80 -20.22 -22.11
C GLN A 107 -10.85 -21.14 -20.88
N ILE A 108 -11.51 -20.69 -19.81
CA ILE A 108 -11.57 -21.38 -18.52
C ILE A 108 -13.03 -21.68 -18.19
N ASP A 109 -13.38 -22.95 -18.24
CA ASP A 109 -14.65 -23.45 -17.71
C ASP A 109 -14.52 -23.65 -16.20
N ALA A 110 -15.58 -23.39 -15.45
CA ALA A 110 -15.58 -23.61 -14.00
C ALA A 110 -16.92 -24.20 -13.55
N ASP A 111 -16.88 -24.99 -12.49
CA ASP A 111 -18.06 -25.57 -11.84
C ASP A 111 -18.83 -24.56 -10.96
N ARG A 112 -18.23 -23.40 -10.70
CA ARG A 112 -18.85 -22.25 -10.05
C ARG A 112 -18.43 -20.94 -10.71
N GLU A 113 -19.09 -19.85 -10.35
CA GLU A 113 -18.69 -18.52 -10.80
C GLU A 113 -17.37 -18.09 -10.15
N PHE A 114 -16.44 -17.61 -10.96
CA PHE A 114 -15.17 -17.01 -10.54
C PHE A 114 -15.01 -15.64 -11.19
N ASN A 115 -14.47 -14.69 -10.44
CA ASN A 115 -13.96 -13.47 -11.05
C ASN A 115 -12.55 -13.71 -11.58
N ALA A 116 -12.14 -12.96 -12.61
CA ALA A 116 -10.80 -13.10 -13.16
C ALA A 116 -9.67 -12.96 -12.10
N PRO A 117 -9.73 -12.04 -11.11
CA PRO A 117 -8.72 -11.95 -10.05
C PRO A 117 -8.65 -13.17 -9.13
N ASP A 118 -9.69 -14.02 -9.11
CA ASP A 118 -9.72 -15.26 -8.33
C ASP A 118 -8.88 -16.35 -9.00
N VAL A 119 -8.64 -16.24 -10.30
CA VAL A 119 -7.90 -17.23 -11.12
C VAL A 119 -6.57 -16.68 -11.62
N LEU A 120 -6.51 -15.40 -11.95
CA LEU A 120 -5.37 -14.76 -12.61
C LEU A 120 -4.80 -13.60 -11.79
N HIS A 121 -3.49 -13.42 -11.82
CA HIS A 121 -2.82 -12.22 -11.26
C HIS A 121 -2.55 -11.12 -12.32
N VAL A 122 -2.92 -11.38 -13.57
CA VAL A 122 -2.98 -10.40 -14.66
C VAL A 122 -4.42 -9.95 -14.89
N PHE A 123 -4.57 -8.76 -15.48
CA PHE A 123 -5.85 -8.28 -15.96
C PHE A 123 -6.49 -9.31 -16.89
N ASN A 124 -7.82 -9.42 -16.89
CA ASN A 124 -8.53 -10.42 -17.71
C ASN A 124 -8.39 -10.18 -19.23
N THR A 125 -7.70 -9.11 -19.63
CA THR A 125 -7.54 -8.72 -21.02
C THR A 125 -6.06 -8.61 -21.35
N VAL A 126 -5.68 -9.30 -22.42
CA VAL A 126 -4.38 -9.19 -23.08
C VAL A 126 -4.59 -8.54 -24.44
N TYR A 127 -3.67 -7.69 -24.86
CA TYR A 127 -3.76 -6.96 -26.12
C TYR A 127 -2.77 -7.53 -27.13
N ARG A 128 -3.18 -7.63 -28.40
CA ARG A 128 -2.30 -8.08 -29.49
C ARG A 128 -1.38 -6.95 -29.95
N ASP A 129 -0.21 -7.27 -30.50
CA ASP A 129 0.53 -6.32 -31.33
C ASP A 129 -0.31 -5.87 -32.54
N ALA A 130 -0.15 -4.60 -32.93
CA ALA A 130 -0.75 -4.04 -34.13
C ALA A 130 -0.30 -4.81 -35.38
N ASN A 131 0.94 -5.30 -35.39
CA ASN A 131 1.41 -6.31 -36.31
C ASN A 131 1.15 -7.72 -35.77
N MET A 132 0.04 -8.32 -36.19
CA MET A 132 -0.33 -9.70 -35.85
C MET A 132 0.79 -10.73 -36.12
N GLN A 133 1.62 -10.49 -37.14
CA GLN A 133 2.65 -11.44 -37.59
C GLN A 133 3.87 -11.48 -36.68
N ALA A 134 4.04 -10.45 -35.84
CA ALA A 134 5.09 -10.40 -34.84
C ALA A 134 4.83 -11.41 -33.71
N GLY A 135 3.57 -11.76 -33.46
CA GLY A 135 3.17 -12.73 -32.42
C GLY A 135 3.38 -12.23 -30.98
N TYR A 136 3.48 -10.91 -30.76
CA TYR A 136 3.64 -10.33 -29.42
C TYR A 136 2.28 -9.98 -28.81
N TYR A 137 2.19 -10.19 -27.50
CA TYR A 137 1.00 -9.92 -26.71
C TYR A 137 1.36 -9.14 -25.44
N TYR A 138 0.44 -8.29 -24.99
CA TYR A 138 0.68 -7.29 -23.97
C TYR A 138 -0.29 -7.44 -22.80
N PHE A 139 0.25 -7.55 -21.58
CA PHE A 139 -0.56 -7.73 -20.38
C PHE A 139 -0.40 -6.56 -19.39
N LEU A 140 -1.37 -6.47 -18.48
CA LEU A 140 -1.36 -5.59 -17.32
C LEU A 140 -1.49 -6.45 -16.05
N PRO A 141 -0.89 -6.07 -14.91
CA PRO A 141 -1.17 -6.74 -13.65
C PRO A 141 -2.64 -6.53 -13.24
N ALA A 142 -3.23 -7.49 -12.51
CA ALA A 142 -4.60 -7.39 -12.01
C ALA A 142 -4.74 -6.37 -10.88
N SER A 143 -3.73 -6.29 -10.01
CA SER A 143 -3.69 -5.40 -8.86
C SER A 143 -2.28 -5.26 -8.30
N TYR A 144 -2.08 -4.21 -7.49
CA TYR A 144 -0.92 -4.06 -6.61
C TYR A 144 -1.35 -4.24 -5.16
N ASN A 145 -0.63 -5.05 -4.41
CA ASN A 145 -0.94 -5.32 -3.00
C ASN A 145 0.29 -5.09 -2.14
N LEU A 146 0.07 -4.88 -0.83
CA LEU A 146 1.16 -4.80 0.12
C LEU A 146 2.07 -6.03 0.02
N SER A 147 3.38 -5.78 -0.12
CA SER A 147 4.37 -6.85 -0.24
C SER A 147 4.62 -7.52 1.12
N TRP A 148 4.54 -8.85 1.12
CA TRP A 148 4.81 -9.70 2.27
C TRP A 148 5.65 -10.91 1.86
N THR A 149 6.63 -11.26 2.69
CA THR A 149 7.54 -12.38 2.42
C THR A 149 7.22 -13.56 3.32
N SER A 150 6.63 -14.63 2.77
CA SER A 150 6.19 -15.79 3.54
C SER A 150 7.29 -16.53 4.29
N GLY A 151 8.54 -16.46 3.81
CA GLY A 151 9.68 -17.11 4.45
C GLY A 151 10.18 -16.41 5.71
N THR A 152 9.96 -15.09 5.82
CA THR A 152 10.45 -14.28 6.95
C THR A 152 9.31 -13.68 7.78
N GLY A 153 8.06 -13.75 7.29
CA GLY A 153 6.91 -13.09 7.91
C GLY A 153 7.03 -11.57 7.90
N LYS A 154 7.84 -11.00 7.01
CA LYS A 154 8.12 -9.56 6.95
C LYS A 154 7.15 -8.86 6.00
N TYR A 155 6.55 -7.77 6.47
CA TYR A 155 5.79 -6.82 5.67
C TYR A 155 6.73 -5.73 5.15
N ASP A 156 6.60 -5.36 3.88
CA ASP A 156 7.24 -4.16 3.34
C ASP A 156 6.37 -2.92 3.66
N PHE A 157 6.07 -2.77 4.94
CA PHE A 157 5.34 -1.66 5.53
C PHE A 157 6.04 -1.28 6.83
N ASN A 158 6.29 0.01 7.04
CA ASN A 158 7.00 0.52 8.21
C ASN A 158 6.44 1.87 8.62
N ALA A 159 6.34 2.09 9.92
CA ALA A 159 5.97 3.37 10.52
C ALA A 159 7.12 3.84 11.42
N THR A 160 7.64 5.03 11.16
CA THR A 160 8.76 5.62 11.88
C THR A 160 8.32 6.94 12.51
N TYR A 161 8.39 6.99 13.84
CA TYR A 161 8.01 8.16 14.63
C TYR A 161 9.15 9.18 14.63
N SER A 162 8.86 10.41 14.27
CA SER A 162 9.81 11.52 14.38
C SER A 162 9.72 12.15 15.77
N ALA A 163 10.82 12.76 16.22
CA ALA A 163 10.82 13.55 17.45
C ALA A 163 9.74 14.65 17.39
N ALA A 164 9.10 14.93 18.52
CA ALA A 164 8.12 16.00 18.60
C ALA A 164 8.77 17.35 18.25
N ASN A 165 8.12 18.10 17.36
CA ASN A 165 8.48 19.49 17.11
C ASN A 165 7.97 20.39 18.26
N ALA A 166 8.27 21.68 18.21
CA ALA A 166 7.85 22.66 19.22
C ALA A 166 6.32 22.71 19.48
N ASN A 167 5.51 22.08 18.62
CA ASN A 167 4.05 21.99 18.75
C ASN A 167 3.56 20.67 19.38
N GLY A 168 4.47 19.80 19.86
CA GLY A 168 4.16 18.72 20.80
C GLY A 168 3.60 17.42 20.21
N ARG A 169 3.39 17.31 18.88
CA ARG A 169 3.09 16.04 18.21
C ARG A 169 4.21 15.67 17.24
N GLY A 170 4.86 14.53 17.49
CA GLY A 170 5.77 13.91 16.53
C GLY A 170 4.99 13.47 15.28
N GLU A 171 5.53 13.77 14.11
CA GLU A 171 4.98 13.26 12.84
C GLU A 171 5.48 11.84 12.62
N THR A 172 4.59 10.95 12.19
CA THR A 172 4.98 9.60 11.79
C THR A 172 5.14 9.54 10.28
N THR A 173 6.31 9.09 9.82
CA THR A 173 6.53 8.73 8.43
C THR A 173 6.11 7.28 8.23
N VAL A 174 5.17 7.05 7.33
CA VAL A 174 4.78 5.71 6.86
C VAL A 174 5.47 5.45 5.54
N THR A 175 6.01 4.25 5.38
CA THR A 175 6.56 3.76 4.11
C THR A 175 5.94 2.41 3.79
N ALA A 176 5.57 2.19 2.54
CA ALA A 176 5.00 0.93 2.07
C ALA A 176 5.50 0.58 0.66
N ILE A 177 5.62 -0.71 0.37
CA ILE A 177 5.93 -1.21 -0.97
C ILE A 177 4.77 -2.06 -1.45
N LEU A 178 4.16 -1.67 -2.57
CA LEU A 178 3.15 -2.45 -3.26
C LEU A 178 3.78 -3.20 -4.43
N LYS A 179 3.42 -4.47 -4.61
CA LYS A 179 3.91 -5.29 -5.72
C LYS A 179 2.77 -5.95 -6.48
N PRO A 180 2.91 -6.12 -7.80
CA PRO A 180 2.02 -7.01 -8.55
C PRO A 180 2.34 -8.47 -8.18
N LYS A 181 1.33 -9.33 -8.19
CA LYS A 181 1.51 -10.78 -7.90
C LYS A 181 1.74 -11.62 -9.15
N THR A 182 2.22 -10.99 -10.21
CA THR A 182 2.46 -11.65 -11.50
C THR A 182 3.88 -12.21 -11.51
N GLY A 183 4.01 -13.54 -11.49
CA GLY A 183 5.29 -14.24 -11.57
C GLY A 183 5.49 -14.96 -12.91
N SER A 184 6.68 -15.54 -13.12
CA SER A 184 6.99 -16.27 -14.36
C SER A 184 6.08 -17.48 -14.60
N ARG A 185 5.71 -18.22 -13.55
CA ARG A 185 4.74 -19.33 -13.62
C ARG A 185 3.37 -18.85 -14.11
N GLU A 186 2.91 -17.71 -13.60
CA GLU A 186 1.65 -17.09 -14.00
C GLU A 186 1.70 -16.65 -15.47
N LEU A 187 2.77 -15.99 -15.90
CA LEU A 187 2.93 -15.55 -17.29
C LEU A 187 2.99 -16.72 -18.28
N LYS A 188 3.62 -17.83 -17.89
CA LYS A 188 3.57 -19.07 -18.68
C LYS A 188 2.14 -19.56 -18.85
N PHE A 189 1.36 -19.58 -17.77
CA PHE A 189 -0.04 -19.98 -17.85
C PHE A 189 -0.88 -19.02 -18.72
N VAL A 190 -0.69 -17.70 -18.57
CA VAL A 190 -1.37 -16.70 -19.40
C VAL A 190 -1.03 -16.88 -20.88
N ARG A 191 0.24 -17.18 -21.22
CA ARG A 191 0.64 -17.53 -22.59
C ARG A 191 -0.16 -18.72 -23.12
N GLU A 192 -0.31 -19.79 -22.33
CA GLU A 192 -1.11 -20.96 -22.76
C GLU A 192 -2.59 -20.61 -22.99
N LEU A 193 -3.15 -19.71 -22.17
CA LEU A 193 -4.52 -19.20 -22.38
C LEU A 193 -4.64 -18.40 -23.68
N VAL A 194 -3.64 -17.57 -24.00
CA VAL A 194 -3.61 -16.82 -25.26
C VAL A 194 -3.49 -17.78 -26.45
N GLU A 195 -2.59 -18.77 -26.37
CA GLU A 195 -2.42 -19.82 -27.40
C GLU A 195 -3.73 -20.58 -27.65
N GLY A 196 -4.45 -20.94 -26.59
CA GLY A 196 -5.79 -21.53 -26.70
C GLY A 196 -6.80 -20.60 -27.37
N ASN A 197 -6.81 -19.32 -26.99
CA ASN A 197 -7.75 -18.34 -27.51
C ASN A 197 -7.54 -18.01 -29.00
N ILE A 198 -6.29 -18.09 -29.49
CA ILE A 198 -5.98 -17.85 -30.90
C ILE A 198 -6.17 -19.08 -31.77
N ASN A 199 -6.36 -20.27 -31.19
CA ASN A 199 -6.54 -21.49 -31.95
C ASN A 199 -7.76 -21.39 -32.88
N GLY A 200 -7.60 -21.78 -34.14
CA GLY A 200 -8.61 -21.63 -35.18
C GLY A 200 -8.82 -20.20 -35.70
N LYS A 201 -8.02 -19.21 -35.24
CA LYS A 201 -8.02 -17.83 -35.75
C LYS A 201 -6.78 -17.57 -36.63
N PRO A 202 -6.77 -16.52 -37.49
CA PRO A 202 -5.61 -16.18 -38.31
C PRO A 202 -4.29 -16.03 -37.53
N GLU A 203 -4.37 -15.54 -36.30
CA GLU A 203 -3.28 -15.38 -35.35
C GLU A 203 -2.54 -16.70 -35.07
N ALA A 204 -3.23 -17.85 -35.09
CA ALA A 204 -2.64 -19.16 -34.82
C ALA A 204 -1.46 -19.49 -35.73
N SER A 205 -1.47 -18.98 -36.97
CA SER A 205 -0.39 -19.21 -37.95
C SER A 205 0.94 -18.55 -37.55
N TYR A 206 0.88 -17.53 -36.68
CA TYR A 206 2.06 -16.81 -36.16
C TYR A 206 2.41 -17.24 -34.74
N GLY A 207 1.45 -17.77 -34.00
CA GLY A 207 1.61 -18.23 -32.63
C GLY A 207 1.84 -17.10 -31.62
N VAL A 208 2.36 -17.45 -30.44
CA VAL A 208 2.77 -16.50 -29.40
C VAL A 208 4.30 -16.47 -29.36
N THR A 209 4.89 -15.39 -29.86
CA THR A 209 6.33 -15.12 -29.78
C THR A 209 6.72 -14.76 -28.36
N ASP A 210 6.01 -13.82 -27.74
CA ASP A 210 6.26 -13.40 -26.36
C ASP A 210 5.05 -12.72 -25.71
N LEU A 211 5.05 -12.71 -24.38
CA LEU A 211 4.07 -12.03 -23.55
C LEU A 211 4.78 -10.98 -22.68
N ILE A 212 4.54 -9.71 -22.96
CA ILE A 212 5.30 -8.59 -22.40
C ILE A 212 4.41 -7.63 -21.63
N ALA A 213 4.97 -6.96 -20.63
CA ALA A 213 4.24 -5.92 -19.91
C ALA A 213 3.84 -4.79 -20.88
N MET A 214 2.67 -4.19 -20.64
CA MET A 214 2.15 -3.10 -21.45
C MET A 214 3.13 -1.92 -21.49
N PRO A 215 3.64 -1.50 -22.66
CA PRO A 215 4.42 -0.29 -22.78
C PRO A 215 3.53 0.92 -22.50
N MET A 216 4.08 1.93 -21.84
CA MET A 216 3.33 3.12 -21.46
C MET A 216 3.80 4.35 -22.23
N ALA A 217 2.84 5.20 -22.60
CA ALA A 217 3.09 6.47 -23.29
C ALA A 217 3.63 7.53 -22.33
N GLN A 218 3.33 7.41 -21.04
CA GLN A 218 3.81 8.26 -19.96
C GLN A 218 3.86 7.48 -18.64
N ALA A 219 4.49 8.05 -17.61
CA ALA A 219 4.59 7.42 -16.30
C ALA A 219 3.19 7.21 -15.67
N PRO A 220 2.99 6.14 -14.87
CA PRO A 220 1.74 5.94 -14.15
C PRO A 220 1.48 7.03 -13.13
N GLU A 221 0.21 7.27 -12.86
CA GLU A 221 -0.24 8.11 -11.76
C GLU A 221 -0.86 7.23 -10.67
N ILE A 222 -0.72 7.63 -9.41
CA ILE A 222 -1.25 6.90 -8.26
C ILE A 222 -2.28 7.77 -7.57
N ALA A 223 -3.52 7.27 -7.49
CA ALA A 223 -4.64 7.98 -6.92
C ALA A 223 -5.17 7.23 -5.70
N PHE A 224 -5.05 7.81 -4.51
CA PHE A 224 -5.66 7.27 -3.28
C PHE A 224 -7.12 7.69 -3.17
N SER A 225 -7.98 6.75 -2.76
CA SER A 225 -9.41 7.00 -2.57
C SER A 225 -9.76 7.52 -1.17
N ASN A 226 -9.01 7.12 -0.14
CA ASN A 226 -9.38 7.38 1.26
C ASN A 226 -8.26 8.01 2.12
N LEU A 227 -7.05 8.21 1.59
CA LEU A 227 -5.91 8.70 2.37
C LEU A 227 -6.13 10.10 2.98
N GLY A 228 -6.81 11.00 2.25
CA GLY A 228 -7.12 12.35 2.74
C GLY A 228 -8.00 12.38 4.01
N GLN A 229 -8.77 11.33 4.28
CA GLN A 229 -9.60 11.21 5.49
C GLN A 229 -8.76 11.12 6.78
N PHE A 230 -7.48 10.78 6.64
CA PHE A 230 -6.51 10.66 7.73
C PHE A 230 -5.61 11.89 7.89
N GLY A 231 -5.99 13.01 7.26
CA GLY A 231 -5.26 14.27 7.36
C GLY A 231 -3.91 14.25 6.62
N VAL A 232 -3.77 13.39 5.62
CA VAL A 232 -2.60 13.34 4.74
C VAL A 232 -2.94 14.13 3.48
N GLU A 233 -2.28 15.28 3.29
CA GLU A 233 -2.46 16.09 2.09
C GLU A 233 -1.62 15.52 0.93
N THR A 234 -2.02 15.79 -0.31
CA THR A 234 -1.30 15.29 -1.50
C THR A 234 0.18 15.70 -1.52
N LYS A 235 0.51 16.88 -0.97
CA LYS A 235 1.89 17.38 -0.89
C LYS A 235 2.77 16.59 0.08
N ASP A 236 2.15 15.89 1.04
CA ASP A 236 2.83 15.10 2.07
C ASP A 236 3.00 13.64 1.64
N ILE A 237 2.62 13.31 0.40
CA ILE A 237 2.75 11.97 -0.18
C ILE A 237 3.87 11.99 -1.22
N SER A 238 4.90 11.18 -0.98
CA SER A 238 5.95 10.86 -1.94
C SER A 238 5.68 9.48 -2.54
N ILE A 239 5.51 9.44 -3.86
CA ILE A 239 5.25 8.20 -4.58
C ILE A 239 6.30 8.02 -5.67
N ARG A 240 6.93 6.85 -5.69
CA ARG A 240 7.75 6.42 -6.82
C ARG A 240 6.95 5.43 -7.65
N ALA A 241 6.32 5.94 -8.69
CA ALA A 241 5.64 5.13 -9.68
C ALA A 241 6.68 4.28 -10.46
N PRO A 242 6.33 3.07 -10.86
CA PRO A 242 7.25 2.18 -11.54
C PRO A 242 7.34 2.53 -13.03
N SER A 243 8.53 2.36 -13.62
CA SER A 243 8.74 2.50 -15.07
C SER A 243 8.27 1.25 -15.84
N ASP A 244 8.36 0.08 -15.20
CA ASP A 244 7.81 -1.19 -15.67
C ASP A 244 6.64 -1.59 -14.76
N LEU A 245 5.50 -1.99 -15.32
CA LEU A 245 4.34 -2.38 -14.52
C LEU A 245 4.58 -3.63 -13.64
N MET A 246 5.67 -4.35 -13.86
CA MET A 246 6.10 -5.45 -13.00
C MET A 246 6.91 -4.99 -11.78
N ASP A 247 7.40 -3.75 -11.78
CA ASP A 247 8.19 -3.20 -10.69
C ASP A 247 7.34 -2.75 -9.50
N PRO A 248 7.91 -2.69 -8.28
CA PRO A 248 7.20 -2.23 -7.10
C PRO A 248 6.86 -0.74 -7.13
N ILE A 249 5.76 -0.38 -6.47
CA ILE A 249 5.39 1.00 -6.15
C ILE A 249 5.88 1.31 -4.74
N TYR A 250 6.67 2.39 -4.59
CA TYR A 250 7.10 2.85 -3.27
C TYR A 250 6.26 4.03 -2.86
N ILE A 251 5.65 3.92 -1.68
CA ILE A 251 4.80 4.95 -1.09
C ILE A 251 5.46 5.41 0.19
N SER A 252 5.54 6.72 0.39
CA SER A 252 5.87 7.33 1.67
C SER A 252 4.97 8.52 1.93
N PHE A 253 4.47 8.66 3.16
CA PHE A 253 3.74 9.85 3.56
C PHE A 253 3.88 10.10 5.05
N THR A 254 3.69 11.35 5.47
CA THR A 254 3.70 11.73 6.88
C THR A 254 2.28 11.94 7.41
N THR A 255 2.05 11.61 8.68
CA THR A 255 0.78 11.88 9.36
C THR A 255 0.97 12.09 10.86
N GLY A 256 0.16 12.98 11.44
CA GLY A 256 0.01 13.12 12.89
C GLY A 256 -1.07 12.21 13.49
N ARG A 257 -1.73 11.36 12.68
CA ARG A 257 -2.85 10.48 13.07
C ARG A 257 -2.52 9.00 12.85
N ILE A 258 -1.31 8.59 13.20
CA ILE A 258 -0.84 7.22 12.97
C ILE A 258 -1.72 6.17 13.66
N ASP A 259 -2.22 6.40 14.87
CA ASP A 259 -3.04 5.42 15.58
C ASP A 259 -4.35 5.11 14.85
N ASP A 260 -5.00 6.14 14.29
CA ASP A 260 -6.21 6.00 13.47
C ASP A 260 -5.90 5.21 12.19
N LEU A 261 -4.77 5.52 11.56
CA LEU A 261 -4.32 4.88 10.33
C LEU A 261 -3.95 3.40 10.56
N MET A 262 -3.22 3.10 11.62
CA MET A 262 -2.91 1.73 12.03
C MET A 262 -4.20 0.97 12.38
N GLY A 263 -5.15 1.61 13.07
CA GLY A 263 -6.47 1.05 13.33
C GLY A 263 -7.18 0.63 12.02
N MET A 264 -7.06 1.44 10.97
CA MET A 264 -7.65 1.14 9.67
C MET A 264 -6.95 0.00 8.92
N PHE A 265 -5.61 -0.05 8.93
CA PHE A 265 -4.85 -1.12 8.25
C PHE A 265 -5.11 -2.52 8.81
N PHE A 266 -5.56 -2.61 10.07
CA PHE A 266 -5.74 -3.86 10.81
C PHE A 266 -7.20 -4.27 11.08
N ASN A 267 -8.16 -3.35 10.98
CA ASN A 267 -9.55 -3.65 11.37
C ASN A 267 -10.60 -3.20 10.36
N ASN A 268 -10.23 -2.43 9.33
CA ASN A 268 -11.19 -1.85 8.38
C ASN A 268 -10.81 -2.21 6.92
N ILE A 269 -11.02 -1.26 6.00
CA ILE A 269 -10.91 -1.45 4.55
C ILE A 269 -9.43 -1.37 4.09
N GLY A 270 -8.52 -0.85 4.92
CA GLY A 270 -7.16 -0.49 4.49
C GLY A 270 -7.13 0.79 3.65
N LEU A 271 -5.96 1.15 3.12
CA LEU A 271 -5.85 2.22 2.12
C LEU A 271 -5.98 1.60 0.73
N TYR A 272 -6.78 2.21 -0.14
CA TYR A 272 -6.98 1.70 -1.49
C TYR A 272 -7.07 2.83 -2.50
N GLY A 273 -6.93 2.46 -3.76
CA GLY A 273 -6.92 3.41 -4.86
C GLY A 273 -6.63 2.73 -6.18
N ASP A 274 -6.24 3.54 -7.16
CA ASP A 274 -5.92 3.09 -8.51
C ASP A 274 -4.51 3.53 -8.91
N VAL A 275 -3.83 2.63 -9.61
CA VAL A 275 -2.72 2.94 -10.51
C VAL A 275 -3.33 3.27 -11.87
N ILE A 276 -3.23 4.52 -12.29
CA ILE A 276 -3.73 4.99 -13.58
C ILE A 276 -2.59 4.88 -14.58
N VAL A 277 -2.72 3.94 -15.52
CA VAL A 277 -1.72 3.69 -16.55
C VAL A 277 -2.19 4.23 -17.90
N TYR A 278 -1.22 4.59 -18.75
CA TYR A 278 -1.44 5.23 -20.04
C TYR A 278 -0.80 4.37 -21.13
N PRO A 279 -1.48 3.33 -21.66
CA PRO A 279 -0.88 2.41 -22.62
C PRO A 279 -0.44 3.12 -23.91
N ALA A 280 0.79 2.86 -24.35
CA ALA A 280 1.24 3.29 -25.68
C ALA A 280 0.76 2.29 -26.72
N GLY A 281 0.15 2.72 -27.83
CA GLY A 281 -0.28 1.79 -28.88
C GLY A 281 -1.38 2.33 -29.78
N GLU A 282 -1.73 1.56 -30.80
CA GLU A 282 -2.76 1.93 -31.77
C GLU A 282 -4.17 1.76 -31.18
N GLY A 283 -4.92 2.86 -31.10
CA GLY A 283 -6.31 2.85 -30.63
C GLY A 283 -6.52 2.45 -29.17
N MET A 284 -5.44 2.41 -28.37
CA MET A 284 -5.50 2.07 -26.95
C MET A 284 -6.36 3.08 -26.16
N PRO A 285 -7.03 2.65 -25.08
CA PRO A 285 -7.74 3.56 -24.19
C PRO A 285 -6.82 4.65 -23.65
N ALA A 286 -7.36 5.85 -23.46
CA ALA A 286 -6.59 6.98 -22.93
C ALA A 286 -5.97 6.69 -21.56
N SER A 287 -6.65 5.90 -20.72
CA SER A 287 -6.12 5.42 -19.44
C SER A 287 -6.79 4.12 -19.02
N ILE A 288 -6.09 3.28 -18.27
CA ILE A 288 -6.63 2.08 -17.61
C ILE A 288 -6.34 2.18 -16.11
N ARG A 289 -7.30 1.75 -15.28
CA ARG A 289 -7.16 1.73 -13.82
C ARG A 289 -6.84 0.33 -13.33
N ILE A 290 -5.75 0.20 -12.58
CA ILE A 290 -5.35 -1.04 -11.92
C ILE A 290 -5.50 -0.81 -10.42
N PRO A 291 -6.40 -1.53 -9.73
CA PRO A 291 -6.64 -1.30 -8.32
C PRO A 291 -5.40 -1.64 -7.49
N PHE A 292 -5.21 -0.91 -6.40
CA PHE A 292 -4.27 -1.30 -5.36
C PHE A 292 -4.93 -1.34 -3.99
N ASN A 293 -4.42 -2.24 -3.14
CA ASN A 293 -4.86 -2.39 -1.75
C ASN A 293 -3.66 -2.44 -0.81
N LEU A 294 -3.67 -1.57 0.19
CA LEU A 294 -2.73 -1.54 1.30
C LEU A 294 -3.53 -1.89 2.56
N LYS A 295 -3.58 -3.19 2.84
CA LYS A 295 -4.24 -3.76 4.01
C LYS A 295 -3.39 -4.91 4.54
N ILE A 296 -3.24 -5.02 5.86
CA ILE A 296 -2.29 -5.98 6.45
C ILE A 296 -2.91 -7.37 6.52
N ASP A 297 -4.15 -7.47 6.98
CA ASP A 297 -4.94 -8.69 7.16
C ASP A 297 -5.74 -9.06 5.90
N ASP A 298 -5.13 -8.94 4.72
CA ASP A 298 -5.80 -9.15 3.44
C ASP A 298 -5.22 -10.34 2.67
N ALA A 299 -6.08 -11.15 2.04
CA ALA A 299 -5.64 -12.25 1.19
C ALA A 299 -4.81 -11.74 -0.01
N GLY A 300 -5.09 -10.52 -0.50
CA GLY A 300 -4.29 -9.82 -1.49
C GLY A 300 -2.87 -9.53 -1.02
N THR A 301 -2.61 -9.39 0.28
CA THR A 301 -1.28 -9.21 0.87
C THR A 301 -0.52 -10.53 1.00
N PHE A 302 -1.17 -11.59 1.50
CA PHE A 302 -0.52 -12.89 1.67
C PHE A 302 -0.40 -13.71 0.38
N GLY A 303 -1.35 -13.53 -0.54
CA GLY A 303 -1.38 -14.18 -1.85
C GLY A 303 -1.98 -15.57 -1.80
N ARG A 304 -2.02 -16.27 -2.94
CA ARG A 304 -2.56 -17.62 -2.96
C ARG A 304 -1.56 -18.60 -2.38
N PHE A 305 -2.05 -19.53 -1.59
CA PHE A 305 -1.28 -20.69 -1.19
C PHE A 305 -1.36 -21.74 -2.28
N GLU A 306 -0.42 -21.69 -3.21
CA GLU A 306 -0.26 -22.72 -4.22
C GLU A 306 0.18 -24.04 -3.58
N LEU A 307 -0.45 -25.12 -4.04
CA LEU A 307 -0.23 -26.48 -3.59
C LEU A 307 0.48 -27.26 -4.70
N LEU A 308 1.30 -28.24 -4.31
CA LEU A 308 1.95 -29.14 -5.27
C LEU A 308 1.21 -30.49 -5.34
N PRO A 309 1.05 -31.08 -6.54
CA PRO A 309 0.38 -32.38 -6.70
C PRO A 309 0.93 -33.47 -5.78
N GLU A 310 2.23 -33.47 -5.52
CA GLU A 310 2.90 -34.50 -4.71
C GLU A 310 2.67 -34.39 -3.20
N ASN A 311 2.24 -33.23 -2.68
CA ASN A 311 2.20 -33.00 -1.22
C ASN A 311 0.90 -32.41 -0.67
N TRP A 312 -0.03 -31.97 -1.51
CA TRP A 312 -1.23 -31.26 -1.06
C TRP A 312 -2.11 -32.08 -0.10
N ARG A 313 -2.09 -33.42 -0.19
CA ARG A 313 -2.81 -34.33 0.73
C ARG A 313 -2.16 -34.49 2.12
N THR A 314 -0.86 -34.21 2.25
CA THR A 314 -0.11 -34.47 3.49
C THR A 314 -0.26 -33.37 4.53
N GLY A 315 -0.86 -32.24 4.14
CA GLY A 315 -1.25 -31.15 5.01
C GLY A 315 -0.82 -29.81 4.47
N TRP A 316 -1.53 -28.77 4.89
CA TRP A 316 -1.26 -27.39 4.54
C TRP A 316 -0.89 -26.60 5.78
N GLN A 317 -0.02 -25.60 5.60
CA GLN A 317 0.43 -24.74 6.69
C GLN A 317 -0.04 -23.32 6.46
N ASN A 318 -0.66 -22.75 7.48
CA ASN A 318 -0.94 -21.32 7.52
C ASN A 318 0.36 -20.56 7.77
N LYS A 319 0.93 -19.93 6.75
CA LYS A 319 2.16 -19.13 6.91
C LYS A 319 1.90 -17.70 7.36
N THR A 320 0.64 -17.27 7.45
CA THR A 320 0.31 -15.89 7.82
C THR A 320 0.47 -15.68 9.33
N ASP A 321 0.47 -14.41 9.75
CA ASP A 321 0.43 -14.02 11.17
C ASP A 321 -1.00 -14.04 11.74
N PHE A 322 -1.98 -14.49 10.96
CA PHE A 322 -3.39 -14.45 11.29
C PHE A 322 -4.00 -15.85 11.20
N PRO A 323 -5.04 -16.17 11.98
CA PRO A 323 -5.86 -17.31 11.69
C PRO A 323 -6.53 -17.13 10.32
N VAL A 324 -6.67 -18.22 9.58
CA VAL A 324 -7.42 -18.20 8.31
C VAL A 324 -8.52 -19.25 8.33
N VAL A 325 -9.58 -19.00 7.57
CA VAL A 325 -10.63 -19.98 7.31
C VAL A 325 -10.48 -20.44 5.87
N LEU A 326 -10.18 -21.72 5.68
CA LEU A 326 -10.02 -22.31 4.35
C LEU A 326 -11.39 -22.63 3.80
N THR A 327 -11.74 -22.17 2.61
CA THR A 327 -13.10 -22.32 2.08
C THR A 327 -13.19 -23.35 0.96
N HIS A 328 -12.24 -23.30 0.02
CA HIS A 328 -12.29 -24.15 -1.17
C HIS A 328 -10.89 -24.58 -1.60
N PHE A 329 -10.78 -25.85 -1.96
CA PHE A 329 -9.67 -26.38 -2.70
C PHE A 329 -10.00 -26.33 -4.19
N ASN A 330 -9.12 -25.72 -4.98
CA ASN A 330 -9.32 -25.53 -6.41
C ASN A 330 -8.21 -26.21 -7.20
N VAL A 331 -8.59 -26.85 -8.30
CA VAL A 331 -7.67 -27.46 -9.26
C VAL A 331 -8.00 -26.96 -10.65
N LEU A 332 -7.04 -26.32 -11.27
CA LEU A 332 -7.07 -25.97 -12.68
C LEU A 332 -6.41 -27.08 -13.49
N LYS A 333 -7.17 -27.65 -14.42
CA LYS A 333 -6.74 -28.71 -15.31
C LYS A 333 -6.88 -28.28 -16.77
N LYS A 334 -5.93 -28.68 -17.59
CA LYS A 334 -6.01 -28.65 -19.05
C LYS A 334 -6.65 -29.94 -19.54
N GLU A 335 -7.79 -29.83 -20.19
CA GLU A 335 -8.51 -30.97 -20.76
C GLU A 335 -7.83 -31.46 -22.05
N PRO A 336 -8.04 -32.73 -22.45
CA PRO A 336 -7.52 -33.26 -23.71
C PRO A 336 -7.99 -32.47 -24.94
N THR A 337 -9.12 -31.77 -24.83
CA THR A 337 -9.65 -30.87 -25.87
C THR A 337 -8.84 -29.58 -26.02
N GLY A 338 -7.93 -29.28 -25.09
CA GLY A 338 -7.13 -28.06 -25.04
C GLY A 338 -7.71 -26.95 -24.17
N ASN A 339 -8.98 -27.04 -23.77
CA ASN A 339 -9.63 -26.08 -22.87
C ASN A 339 -9.15 -26.24 -21.43
N PHE A 340 -9.26 -25.18 -20.63
CA PHE A 340 -8.97 -25.26 -19.20
C PHE A 340 -10.26 -25.39 -18.40
N LYS A 341 -10.21 -26.17 -17.33
CA LYS A 341 -11.33 -26.34 -16.40
C LYS A 341 -10.89 -26.22 -14.95
N ILE A 342 -11.66 -25.50 -14.16
CA ILE A 342 -11.51 -25.42 -12.71
C ILE A 342 -12.49 -26.40 -12.07
N TYR A 343 -11.95 -27.24 -11.20
CA TYR A 343 -12.68 -28.12 -10.31
C TYR A 343 -12.54 -27.62 -8.88
N THR A 344 -13.65 -27.56 -8.15
CA THR A 344 -13.72 -26.94 -6.83
C THR A 344 -14.31 -27.91 -5.81
N TRP A 345 -13.69 -27.99 -4.63
CA TRP A 345 -14.20 -28.75 -3.49
C TRP A 345 -14.24 -27.88 -2.24
N GLN A 346 -15.37 -27.89 -1.54
CA GLN A 346 -15.46 -27.25 -0.22
C GLN A 346 -14.61 -27.99 0.81
N THR A 347 -13.90 -27.21 1.63
CA THR A 347 -13.04 -27.74 2.70
C THR A 347 -13.77 -27.94 4.03
N GLY A 348 -15.02 -27.46 4.14
CA GLY A 348 -15.78 -27.45 5.39
C GLY A 348 -15.39 -26.32 6.34
N ASP A 349 -14.78 -25.25 5.81
CA ASP A 349 -14.44 -24.02 6.53
C ASP A 349 -13.59 -24.21 7.81
N PRO A 350 -12.55 -25.07 7.81
CA PRO A 350 -11.71 -25.21 8.99
C PRO A 350 -10.95 -23.92 9.26
N GLU A 351 -11.03 -23.46 10.51
CA GLU A 351 -10.16 -22.42 11.04
C GLU A 351 -8.78 -23.01 11.31
N VAL A 352 -7.76 -22.39 10.73
CA VAL A 352 -6.36 -22.77 10.93
C VAL A 352 -5.65 -21.62 11.63
N PRO A 353 -5.19 -21.81 12.88
CA PRO A 353 -4.42 -20.80 13.60
C PRO A 353 -3.16 -20.38 12.85
N GLU A 354 -2.58 -19.26 13.23
CA GLU A 354 -1.29 -18.79 12.72
C GLU A 354 -0.20 -19.87 12.84
N GLN A 355 0.61 -20.03 11.79
CA GLN A 355 1.70 -21.03 11.71
C GLN A 355 1.30 -22.51 11.83
N ALA A 356 0.03 -22.80 12.08
CA ALA A 356 -0.46 -24.16 12.28
C ALA A 356 -0.57 -24.94 10.98
N ARG A 357 -0.53 -26.27 11.10
CA ARG A 357 -0.79 -27.19 10.00
C ARG A 357 -2.17 -27.80 10.15
N VAL A 358 -2.88 -27.92 9.03
CA VAL A 358 -4.15 -28.64 8.95
C VAL A 358 -4.01 -29.79 7.97
N LYS A 359 -4.66 -30.91 8.30
CA LYS A 359 -4.87 -32.00 7.36
C LYS A 359 -6.22 -31.81 6.70
N PHE A 360 -6.22 -31.69 5.38
CA PHE A 360 -7.47 -31.65 4.63
C PHE A 360 -8.14 -33.02 4.62
N ASP A 361 -9.46 -33.03 4.76
CA ASP A 361 -10.24 -34.21 4.39
C ASP A 361 -10.26 -34.35 2.87
N ALA A 362 -9.23 -35.01 2.36
CA ALA A 362 -9.06 -35.24 0.93
C ALA A 362 -9.90 -36.44 0.42
N SER A 363 -10.74 -37.06 1.26
CA SER A 363 -11.54 -38.24 0.89
C SER A 363 -12.55 -37.95 -0.22
N ARG A 364 -13.03 -36.71 -0.30
CA ARG A 364 -13.98 -36.23 -1.32
C ARG A 364 -13.31 -35.82 -2.63
N VAL A 365 -11.98 -35.71 -2.61
CA VAL A 365 -11.20 -35.23 -3.75
C VAL A 365 -10.65 -36.44 -4.52
N PRO A 366 -11.02 -36.62 -5.80
CA PRO A 366 -10.62 -37.77 -6.59
C PRO A 366 -9.11 -38.02 -6.64
N ALA A 367 -8.71 -39.29 -6.64
CA ALA A 367 -7.29 -39.70 -6.68
C ALA A 367 -6.59 -39.35 -8.00
N TRP A 368 -7.33 -39.12 -9.09
CA TRP A 368 -6.73 -38.79 -10.38
C TRP A 368 -5.90 -37.50 -10.34
N ILE A 369 -6.26 -36.55 -9.46
CA ILE A 369 -5.59 -35.24 -9.33
C ILE A 369 -4.10 -35.39 -8.96
N ASP A 370 -3.76 -36.46 -8.25
CA ASP A 370 -2.40 -36.64 -7.70
C ASP A 370 -1.36 -36.96 -8.78
N GLN A 371 -1.79 -37.45 -9.94
CA GLN A 371 -0.91 -37.95 -11.01
C GLN A 371 -1.28 -37.45 -12.41
N ASP A 372 -2.36 -36.69 -12.54
CA ASP A 372 -2.82 -36.20 -13.84
C ASP A 372 -1.90 -35.07 -14.34
N ALA A 373 -1.19 -35.34 -15.44
CA ALA A 373 -0.29 -34.40 -16.10
C ALA A 373 -1.01 -33.15 -16.66
N GLY A 374 -2.33 -33.19 -16.80
CA GLY A 374 -3.15 -32.05 -17.15
C GLY A 374 -3.37 -31.06 -15.99
N VAL A 375 -3.03 -31.40 -14.75
CA VAL A 375 -3.14 -30.46 -13.61
C VAL A 375 -2.08 -29.37 -13.75
N VAL A 376 -2.54 -28.14 -13.96
CA VAL A 376 -1.68 -26.97 -14.18
C VAL A 376 -1.40 -26.24 -12.88
N LYS A 377 -2.42 -26.09 -12.03
CA LYS A 377 -2.34 -25.31 -10.79
C LYS A 377 -3.34 -25.83 -9.76
N MET A 378 -2.92 -25.79 -8.50
CA MET A 378 -3.73 -26.17 -7.34
C MET A 378 -3.59 -25.09 -6.29
N TRP A 379 -4.68 -24.65 -5.68
CA TRP A 379 -4.62 -23.63 -4.62
C TRP A 379 -5.75 -23.77 -3.62
N MET A 380 -5.56 -23.12 -2.48
CA MET A 380 -6.55 -23.00 -1.43
C MET A 380 -7.10 -21.57 -1.40
N ASP A 381 -8.42 -21.43 -1.51
CA ASP A 381 -9.11 -20.18 -1.18
C ASP A 381 -9.27 -20.09 0.33
N TYR A 382 -9.02 -18.91 0.87
CA TYR A 382 -9.11 -18.66 2.30
C TYR A 382 -9.57 -17.24 2.58
N THR A 383 -10.10 -17.04 3.76
CA THR A 383 -10.37 -15.70 4.32
C THR A 383 -9.50 -15.49 5.55
N VAL A 384 -8.96 -14.29 5.68
CA VAL A 384 -8.18 -13.92 6.87
C VAL A 384 -9.16 -13.55 7.98
N LYS A 385 -9.01 -14.18 9.15
CA LYS A 385 -9.88 -13.92 10.29
C LYS A 385 -9.31 -12.76 11.12
N PRO A 386 -10.13 -11.76 11.51
CA PRO A 386 -9.69 -10.70 12.41
C PRO A 386 -9.18 -11.27 13.74
N CYS A 387 -8.03 -10.79 14.19
CA CYS A 387 -7.38 -11.26 15.41
C CYS A 387 -6.66 -10.12 16.13
N VAL A 388 -7.16 -9.71 17.30
CA VAL A 388 -6.62 -8.58 18.07
C VAL A 388 -5.20 -8.87 18.58
N ALA A 389 -4.94 -10.07 19.08
CA ALA A 389 -3.62 -10.46 19.54
C ALA A 389 -2.60 -10.46 18.38
N CYS A 390 -3.00 -11.00 17.23
CA CYS A 390 -2.21 -11.03 16.01
C CYS A 390 -1.90 -9.61 15.50
N ASN A 391 -2.90 -8.71 15.52
CA ASN A 391 -2.72 -7.30 15.18
C ASN A 391 -1.62 -6.67 16.04
N ASN A 392 -1.55 -6.97 17.34
CA ASN A 392 -0.49 -6.44 18.21
C ASN A 392 0.88 -7.00 17.82
N THR A 393 0.99 -8.31 17.61
CA THR A 393 2.24 -8.95 17.14
C THR A 393 2.72 -8.35 15.82
N VAL A 394 1.82 -8.10 14.87
CA VAL A 394 2.18 -7.52 13.57
C VAL A 394 2.49 -6.03 13.67
N LYS A 395 1.81 -5.28 14.56
CA LYS A 395 2.17 -3.88 14.88
C LYS A 395 3.61 -3.78 15.36
N GLU A 396 4.05 -4.67 16.25
CA GLU A 396 5.43 -4.72 16.73
C GLU A 396 6.44 -5.02 15.62
N LYS A 397 6.07 -5.82 14.61
CA LYS A 397 6.93 -6.07 13.43
C LYS A 397 7.05 -4.87 12.51
N ILE A 398 6.00 -4.06 12.42
CA ILE A 398 5.85 -2.95 11.48
C ILE A 398 6.40 -1.65 12.05
N ILE A 399 6.19 -1.41 13.34
CA ILE A 399 6.72 -0.25 14.04
C ILE A 399 8.17 -0.56 14.36
N LYS A 400 9.10 -0.03 13.56
CA LYS A 400 10.50 0.01 13.97
C LYS A 400 10.69 1.13 14.97
N GLY A 401 11.10 0.75 16.17
CA GLY A 401 11.10 1.59 17.37
C GLY A 401 10.17 0.99 18.41
N THR A 402 10.34 1.36 19.68
CA THR A 402 9.68 0.69 20.81
C THR A 402 8.15 0.76 20.72
N SER A 403 7.53 -0.20 20.03
CA SER A 403 6.11 -0.48 20.04
C SER A 403 5.72 -0.94 21.44
N GLY A 404 5.00 -0.08 22.15
CA GLY A 404 4.77 -0.19 23.60
C GLY A 404 5.27 1.05 24.34
N SER A 405 6.06 1.92 23.71
CA SER A 405 6.49 3.13 24.38
C SER A 405 5.37 4.14 24.53
N ARG A 406 4.97 4.40 25.77
CA ARG A 406 4.12 5.54 26.09
C ARG A 406 4.97 6.78 25.96
N VAL A 407 4.47 7.75 25.20
CA VAL A 407 5.05 9.09 25.19
C VAL A 407 4.82 9.70 26.58
N ARG A 408 5.90 10.09 27.24
CA ARG A 408 5.91 10.76 28.55
C ARG A 408 6.61 12.09 28.41
N ASN A 409 5.98 13.17 28.88
CA ASN A 409 6.61 14.48 28.90
C ASN A 409 7.41 14.63 30.18
N ILE A 410 8.60 15.21 30.08
CA ILE A 410 9.34 15.72 31.23
C ILE A 410 8.89 17.16 31.45
N ASP A 411 8.57 17.51 32.69
CA ASP A 411 8.34 18.87 33.13
C ASP A 411 9.50 19.30 34.03
N VAL A 412 9.91 20.56 33.90
CA VAL A 412 11.01 21.16 34.67
C VAL A 412 10.46 22.35 35.41
N THR A 413 10.35 22.21 36.73
CA THR A 413 9.84 23.22 37.65
C THR A 413 11.01 23.97 38.28
N ILE A 414 11.08 25.27 38.01
CA ILE A 414 12.12 26.18 38.51
C ILE A 414 11.58 26.91 39.73
N LEU A 415 12.24 26.75 40.88
CA LEU A 415 11.92 27.48 42.11
C LEU A 415 12.70 28.79 42.14
N THR A 416 13.75 28.90 42.97
CA THR A 416 14.56 30.12 43.12
C THR A 416 16.07 29.96 42.82
N PRO A 417 16.50 29.17 41.80
CA PRO A 417 17.93 28.98 41.54
C PRO A 417 18.64 30.23 41.00
N LEU A 418 17.96 31.11 40.25
CA LEU A 418 18.58 32.32 39.70
C LEU A 418 18.80 33.37 40.80
N GLU A 419 17.80 33.57 41.67
CA GLU A 419 17.93 34.42 42.86
C GLU A 419 19.08 33.96 43.75
N PHE A 420 19.17 32.64 44.02
CA PHE A 420 20.23 32.08 44.86
C PHE A 420 21.63 32.27 44.27
N THR A 421 21.79 32.07 42.96
CA THR A 421 23.10 32.15 42.29
C THR A 421 23.48 33.55 41.87
N ALA A 422 22.56 34.52 41.92
CA ALA A 422 22.65 35.79 41.19
C ALA A 422 22.95 35.60 39.69
N GLY A 423 22.50 34.47 39.12
CA GLY A 423 22.69 34.13 37.71
C GLY A 423 21.75 34.93 36.80
N GLN A 424 22.23 35.30 35.62
CA GLN A 424 21.41 35.91 34.56
C GLN A 424 20.51 34.87 33.88
N MET A 425 20.99 33.63 33.76
CA MET A 425 20.31 32.57 33.02
C MET A 425 20.74 31.19 33.52
N LEU A 426 19.82 30.24 33.48
CA LEU A 426 20.07 28.83 33.73
C LEU A 426 19.71 28.04 32.47
N LYS A 427 20.55 27.09 32.07
CA LYS A 427 20.21 26.10 31.05
C LYS A 427 20.08 24.72 31.65
N VAL A 428 19.05 23.99 31.23
CA VAL A 428 18.84 22.58 31.57
C VAL A 428 18.99 21.77 30.30
N ARG A 429 19.96 20.86 30.30
CA ARG A 429 20.19 19.90 29.21
C ARG A 429 19.69 18.55 29.67
N ILE A 430 18.95 17.85 28.82
CA ILE A 430 18.39 16.53 29.12
C ILE A 430 18.78 15.59 27.99
N ARG A 431 19.15 14.34 28.33
CA ARG A 431 19.44 13.29 27.35
C ARG A 431 18.92 11.94 27.80
N SER A 432 18.54 11.09 26.86
CA SER A 432 18.05 9.75 27.16
C SER A 432 18.18 8.82 25.94
N PHE A 433 18.31 7.51 26.18
CA PHE A 433 18.07 6.52 25.13
C PHE A 433 16.58 6.45 24.77
N GLN A 434 15.69 6.75 25.72
CA GLN A 434 14.25 6.88 25.49
C GLN A 434 13.88 8.20 24.80
N ALA A 435 14.81 9.13 24.59
CA ALA A 435 14.57 10.30 23.73
C ALA A 435 14.72 9.95 22.24
N ASP A 436 15.38 8.84 21.91
CA ASP A 436 15.39 8.23 20.58
C ASP A 436 14.19 7.25 20.49
N PRO A 437 13.24 7.44 19.57
CA PRO A 437 12.12 6.51 19.38
C PRO A 437 12.55 5.06 19.14
N ASN A 438 13.78 4.86 18.65
CA ASN A 438 14.34 3.54 18.38
C ASN A 438 15.15 2.96 19.55
N GLY A 439 15.46 3.75 20.57
CA GLY A 439 16.30 3.33 21.69
C GLY A 439 17.73 2.94 21.30
N LEU A 440 18.18 3.26 20.08
CA LEU A 440 19.47 2.82 19.55
C LEU A 440 20.60 3.72 20.03
N SER A 441 20.29 5.01 20.26
CA SER A 441 21.26 6.01 20.64
C SER A 441 20.75 6.91 21.77
N LYS A 442 21.68 7.43 22.57
CA LYS A 442 21.36 8.42 23.59
C LYS A 442 21.18 9.77 22.89
N ALA A 443 19.96 10.27 22.80
CA ALA A 443 19.64 11.54 22.16
C ALA A 443 19.53 12.67 23.18
N ASP A 444 20.03 13.86 22.82
CA ASP A 444 19.82 15.10 23.57
C ASP A 444 18.45 15.71 23.20
N LEU A 445 17.66 16.07 24.22
CA LEU A 445 16.43 16.84 24.07
C LEU A 445 16.73 18.34 23.90
N PRO A 446 15.78 19.14 23.39
CA PRO A 446 15.95 20.58 23.28
C PRO A 446 16.39 21.21 24.61
N THR A 447 17.46 22.00 24.58
CA THR A 447 17.99 22.66 25.78
C THR A 447 17.01 23.72 26.27
N LEU A 448 16.60 23.63 27.52
CA LEU A 448 15.77 24.65 28.14
C LEU A 448 16.61 25.84 28.56
N THR A 449 16.14 27.04 28.24
CA THR A 449 16.75 28.30 28.67
C THR A 449 15.79 29.01 29.62
N ILE A 450 16.24 29.19 30.85
CA ILE A 450 15.46 29.72 31.96
C ILE A 450 16.03 31.08 32.33
N THR A 451 15.19 32.10 32.27
CA THR A 451 15.55 33.49 32.59
C THR A 451 14.69 34.05 33.72
N LYS A 452 13.86 33.22 34.36
CA LYS A 452 12.98 33.61 35.45
C LYS A 452 12.76 32.42 36.40
N ASP A 453 12.73 32.74 37.69
CA ASP A 453 12.35 31.84 38.77
C ASP A 453 10.81 31.66 38.86
N ASN A 454 10.36 30.62 39.55
CA ASN A 454 8.95 30.24 39.73
C ASN A 454 8.20 29.99 38.40
N THR A 455 8.79 29.18 37.52
CA THR A 455 8.21 28.79 36.23
C THR A 455 8.33 27.30 35.99
N THR A 456 7.37 26.70 35.29
CA THR A 456 7.45 25.33 34.80
C THR A 456 7.57 25.33 33.28
N MET A 457 8.45 24.48 32.74
CA MET A 457 8.70 24.36 31.30
C MET A 457 8.71 22.88 30.90
N SER A 458 8.27 22.55 29.69
CA SER A 458 8.40 21.18 29.18
C SER A 458 9.83 20.89 28.75
N GLY A 459 10.44 19.85 29.33
CA GLY A 459 11.78 19.34 29.04
C GLY A 459 11.87 18.44 27.80
N GLY A 460 10.76 18.18 27.12
CA GLY A 460 10.69 17.28 25.97
C GLY A 460 10.02 15.96 26.29
N GLN A 461 10.04 15.04 25.32
CA GLN A 461 9.29 13.78 25.37
C GLN A 461 10.23 12.58 25.41
N LEU A 462 9.81 11.55 26.14
CA LEU A 462 10.43 10.24 26.18
C LEU A 462 9.48 9.18 25.62
N PHE A 463 10.02 8.23 24.89
CA PHE A 463 9.39 7.01 24.43
C PHE A 463 9.70 5.91 25.44
N VAL A 464 8.84 5.75 26.45
CA VAL A 464 9.05 4.84 27.58
C VAL A 464 8.32 3.51 27.36
N PRO A 465 9.03 2.38 27.14
CA PRO A 465 8.39 1.09 26.85
C PRO A 465 7.34 0.68 27.88
N ASP A 466 6.32 -0.05 27.46
CA ASP A 466 5.25 -0.49 28.36
C ASP A 466 5.85 -1.37 29.47
N GLY A 467 5.54 -1.02 30.71
CA GLY A 467 6.10 -1.66 31.90
C GLY A 467 7.50 -1.16 32.32
N ALA A 468 8.16 -0.32 31.52
CA ALA A 468 9.40 0.35 31.89
C ALA A 468 9.13 1.68 32.61
N THR A 469 10.10 2.13 33.41
CA THR A 469 10.12 3.47 33.99
C THR A 469 10.87 4.45 33.07
N PRO A 470 10.54 5.74 33.13
CA PRO A 470 11.38 6.76 32.51
C PRO A 470 12.83 6.64 33.01
N ASP A 471 13.79 6.84 32.11
CA ASP A 471 15.22 6.83 32.41
C ASP A 471 15.90 7.91 31.56
N PHE A 472 16.39 8.95 32.22
CA PHE A 472 17.07 10.05 31.55
C PHE A 472 18.11 10.69 32.47
N GLU A 473 18.93 11.54 31.87
CA GLU A 473 19.97 12.29 32.56
C GLU A 473 19.78 13.78 32.29
N TYR A 474 19.99 14.61 33.29
CA TYR A 474 19.98 16.06 33.13
C TYR A 474 21.21 16.74 33.73
N MET A 475 21.48 17.96 33.27
CA MET A 475 22.62 18.78 33.67
C MET A 475 22.23 20.25 33.71
N LEU A 476 22.75 20.98 34.70
CA LEU A 476 22.52 22.39 34.92
C LEU A 476 23.72 23.23 34.48
N GLN A 477 23.47 24.38 33.86
CA GLN A 477 24.47 25.39 33.51
C GLN A 477 23.98 26.78 33.89
N VAL A 478 24.64 27.42 34.85
CA VAL A 478 24.35 28.79 35.29
C VAL A 478 25.28 29.76 34.56
N PHE A 479 24.70 30.82 34.00
CA PHE A 479 25.41 31.91 33.36
C PHE A 479 25.27 33.16 34.23
N MET A 480 26.41 33.71 34.62
CA MET A 480 26.51 34.91 35.44
C MET A 480 26.41 36.17 34.55
N PRO A 481 26.06 37.35 35.12
CA PRO A 481 25.97 38.60 34.36
C PRO A 481 27.27 39.05 33.67
N ASP A 482 28.42 38.60 34.17
CA ASP A 482 29.75 38.87 33.60
C ASP A 482 30.12 37.93 32.44
N GLY A 483 29.24 36.98 32.10
CA GLY A 483 29.46 35.96 31.08
C GLY A 483 30.14 34.69 31.59
N THR A 484 30.52 34.62 32.88
CA THR A 484 31.08 33.42 33.49
C THR A 484 30.03 32.29 33.49
N ARG A 485 30.46 31.08 33.17
CA ARG A 485 29.61 29.88 33.13
C ARG A 485 30.05 28.88 34.19
N TYR A 486 29.10 28.45 35.01
CA TYR A 486 29.24 27.32 35.92
C TYR A 486 28.36 26.17 35.47
N GLU A 487 28.90 24.96 35.44
CA GLU A 487 28.22 23.77 34.95
C GLU A 487 28.23 22.68 36.01
N SER A 488 27.27 21.76 35.93
CA SER A 488 27.25 20.63 36.85
C SER A 488 28.47 19.74 36.66
N ASP A 489 29.00 19.20 37.75
CA ASP A 489 30.20 18.36 37.71
C ASP A 489 29.94 17.03 36.96
N GLN A 490 28.68 16.59 36.95
CA GLN A 490 28.24 15.36 36.28
C GLN A 490 26.76 15.44 35.86
N TRP A 491 26.37 14.55 34.95
CA TRP A 491 24.96 14.32 34.62
C TRP A 491 24.25 13.63 35.79
N LYS A 492 23.08 14.14 36.17
CA LYS A 492 22.23 13.55 37.20
C LYS A 492 21.19 12.65 36.56
N LYS A 493 21.16 11.38 36.96
CA LYS A 493 20.12 10.43 36.55
C LYS A 493 18.79 10.76 37.20
N ALA A 494 17.70 10.59 36.46
CA ALA A 494 16.35 10.76 36.94
C ALA A 494 15.39 9.79 36.22
N SER A 495 14.34 9.43 36.94
CA SER A 495 13.22 8.62 36.45
C SER A 495 11.86 9.25 36.75
N ASP A 496 11.83 10.30 37.56
CA ASP A 496 10.64 11.14 37.77
C ASP A 496 10.50 12.10 36.59
N LEU A 497 9.28 12.27 36.10
CA LEU A 497 8.99 13.15 34.98
C LEU A 497 8.92 14.62 35.40
N ASP A 498 8.85 14.93 36.69
CA ASP A 498 8.94 16.30 37.20
C ASP A 498 10.33 16.58 37.81
N ILE A 499 11.13 17.38 37.11
CA ILE A 499 12.43 17.84 37.58
C ILE A 499 12.24 19.16 38.32
N VAL A 500 12.41 19.15 39.64
CA VAL A 500 12.41 20.38 40.44
C VAL A 500 13.84 20.91 40.57
N VAL A 501 14.09 22.12 40.08
CA VAL A 501 15.37 22.83 40.20
C VAL A 501 15.23 24.01 41.15
N GLY A 502 15.74 23.84 42.36
CA GLY A 502 15.89 24.90 43.35
C GLY A 502 17.32 25.03 43.87
N THR A 503 17.50 25.77 44.96
CA THR A 503 18.80 26.01 45.59
C THR A 503 19.55 24.73 45.91
N SER A 504 18.87 23.71 46.45
CA SER A 504 19.51 22.44 46.82
C SER A 504 20.10 21.71 45.63
N GLN A 505 19.38 21.63 44.49
CA GLN A 505 19.89 20.98 43.29
C GLN A 505 21.11 21.70 42.72
N VAL A 506 21.12 23.04 42.73
CA VAL A 506 22.28 23.82 42.27
C VAL A 506 23.50 23.54 43.16
N LYS A 507 23.36 23.58 44.48
CA LYS A 507 24.45 23.27 45.43
C LYS A 507 24.99 21.85 45.26
N GLU A 508 24.09 20.90 45.08
CA GLU A 508 24.44 19.49 44.92
C GLU A 508 25.23 19.27 43.64
N MET A 509 24.78 19.85 42.52
CA MET A 509 25.28 19.54 41.19
C MET A 509 26.45 20.42 40.74
N ILE A 510 26.55 21.65 41.24
CA ILE A 510 27.58 22.63 40.84
C ILE A 510 28.45 22.97 42.05
N SER A 511 29.64 22.38 42.09
CA SER A 511 30.61 22.54 43.19
C SER A 511 30.90 23.98 43.61
N HIS A 512 30.83 24.94 42.68
CA HIS A 512 31.06 26.36 42.94
C HIS A 512 30.07 26.99 43.93
N PHE A 513 28.83 26.50 43.99
CA PHE A 513 27.76 27.13 44.78
C PHE A 513 27.48 26.44 46.12
N LYS A 514 28.33 25.48 46.55
CA LYS A 514 28.13 24.70 47.78
C LYS A 514 28.08 25.55 49.04
#